data_AF-A0AAD4FM49-F1
#
_entry.id   AF-A0AAD4FM49-F1
#
_cell.length_a   1.000
_cell.length_b   1.000
_cell.length_c   1.000
_cell.angle_alpha   90.00
_cell.angle_beta   90.00
_cell.angle_gamma   90.00
#
_symmetry.space_group_name_H-M   'P 1'
#
loop_
_entity.id
_entity.type
_entity.pdbx_description
1 polymer ?
#
loop_
_entity_poly.entity_id
_entity_poly.type
_entity_poly.pdbx_seq_one_letter_code
_entity_poly.pdbx_strand_id
1 'polypeptide(L)'
;MTSHPMRRCCITGIKHNGTPKGAMKQIDNIRTYMACPDSTTTNNNNNNNNNNTPEQAIILMTDVLGISFPNTLLIADQFAQNGYLTLIPDVFNGAEVFFPIAPEFDLQDG
;
A
#
# COMPACT_ATOMS: atom_id res chain seq x y z
N MET A 1 28.84 10.26 13.72
CA MET A 1 28.17 8.94 13.80
C MET A 1 28.12 8.39 12.38
N THR A 2 28.86 7.32 12.07
CA THR A 2 28.92 6.75 10.72
C THR A 2 27.90 5.64 10.61
N SER A 3 26.76 5.88 9.95
CA SER A 3 25.87 4.79 9.55
C SER A 3 26.58 3.96 8.51
N HIS A 4 26.53 2.64 8.65
CA HIS A 4 27.08 1.73 7.65
C HIS A 4 26.41 1.98 6.29
N PRO A 5 27.15 1.93 5.17
CA PRO A 5 26.55 2.07 3.85
C PRO A 5 25.44 1.02 3.67
N MET A 6 24.32 1.46 3.10
CA MET A 6 23.16 0.66 2.74
C MET A 6 23.59 -0.67 2.10
N ARG A 7 23.41 -1.78 2.85
CA ARG A 7 23.79 -3.13 2.40
C ARG A 7 22.77 -3.68 1.41
N ARG A 8 23.17 -4.69 0.63
CA ARG A 8 22.36 -5.32 -0.44
C ARG A 8 20.95 -5.77 -0.02
N CYS A 9 20.71 -6.06 1.26
CA CYS A 9 19.38 -6.39 1.79
C CYS A 9 18.41 -5.20 1.86
N CYS A 10 18.88 -3.94 1.82
CA CYS A 10 18.03 -2.75 1.72
C CYS A 10 17.64 -2.41 0.27
N ILE A 11 18.34 -2.99 -0.70
CA ILE A 11 18.21 -2.71 -2.15
C ILE A 11 17.56 -3.88 -2.89
N THR A 12 17.62 -5.08 -2.31
CA THR A 12 16.96 -6.27 -2.87
C THR A 12 15.51 -6.30 -2.40
N GLY A 13 14.61 -5.73 -3.21
CA GLY A 13 13.17 -5.84 -2.95
C GLY A 13 12.66 -7.26 -3.17
N ILE A 14 11.80 -7.73 -2.28
CA ILE A 14 11.03 -8.97 -2.50
C ILE A 14 9.87 -8.61 -3.43
N LYS A 15 9.80 -9.24 -4.60
CA LYS A 15 8.67 -9.07 -5.52
C LYS A 15 7.54 -10.00 -5.09
N HIS A 16 6.44 -9.42 -4.61
CA HIS A 16 5.21 -10.16 -4.39
C HIS A 16 4.59 -10.45 -5.75
N ASN A 17 4.17 -11.70 -5.98
CA ASN A 17 3.60 -12.11 -7.25
C ASN A 17 2.08 -12.24 -7.08
N GLY A 18 1.33 -11.55 -7.92
CA GLY A 18 -0.13 -11.50 -7.85
C GLY A 18 -0.70 -10.33 -8.64
N THR A 19 -2.00 -10.37 -8.87
CA THR A 19 -2.76 -9.25 -9.43
C THR A 19 -3.44 -8.49 -8.29
N PRO A 20 -3.28 -7.15 -8.22
CA PRO A 20 -3.98 -6.35 -7.24
C PRO A 20 -5.51 -6.46 -7.46
N LYS A 21 -6.26 -6.73 -6.39
CA LYS A 21 -7.71 -6.92 -6.38
C LYS A 21 -8.49 -5.71 -5.84
N GLY A 22 -7.82 -4.84 -5.09
CA GLY A 22 -8.38 -3.59 -4.60
C GLY A 22 -8.71 -2.62 -5.73
N ALA A 23 -9.33 -1.51 -5.38
CA ALA A 23 -9.81 -0.51 -6.32
C ALA A 23 -9.18 0.86 -6.04
N MET A 24 -8.81 1.58 -7.09
CA MET A 24 -8.47 3.00 -6.98
C MET A 24 -9.74 3.80 -6.78
N LYS A 25 -9.78 4.59 -5.70
CA LYS A 25 -10.84 5.55 -5.41
C LYS A 25 -10.23 6.92 -5.17
N GLN A 26 -11.00 7.95 -5.49
CA GLN A 26 -10.64 9.31 -5.13
C GLN A 26 -11.39 9.67 -3.85
N ILE A 27 -10.63 9.93 -2.79
CA ILE A 27 -11.17 10.41 -1.52
C ILE A 27 -10.82 11.90 -1.47
N ASP A 28 -11.85 12.73 -1.63
CA ASP A 28 -11.69 14.18 -1.79
C ASP A 28 -10.75 14.51 -2.97
N ASN A 29 -9.60 15.13 -2.71
CA ASN A 29 -8.61 15.46 -3.74
C ASN A 29 -7.43 14.48 -3.78
N ILE A 30 -7.45 13.38 -3.03
CA ILE A 30 -6.34 12.43 -2.93
C ILE A 30 -6.72 11.09 -3.58
N ARG A 31 -5.93 10.65 -4.57
CA ARG A 31 -6.05 9.31 -5.15
C ARG A 31 -5.66 8.29 -4.09
N THR A 32 -6.52 7.32 -3.81
CA THR A 32 -6.30 6.34 -2.74
C THR A 32 -6.62 4.95 -3.26
N TYR A 33 -5.68 4.01 -3.12
CA TYR A 33 -5.98 2.61 -3.35
C TYR A 33 -6.72 2.05 -2.13
N MET A 34 -7.85 1.39 -2.36
CA MET A 34 -8.69 0.82 -1.32
C MET A 34 -8.82 -0.70 -1.52
N ALA A 35 -8.33 -1.45 -0.55
CA ALA A 35 -8.51 -2.89 -0.45
C ALA A 35 -9.54 -3.19 0.64
N CYS A 36 -10.72 -3.69 0.24
CA CYS A 36 -11.79 -4.05 1.16
C CYS A 36 -11.72 -5.54 1.53
N PRO A 37 -11.95 -5.89 2.80
CA PRO A 37 -12.13 -7.28 3.18
C PRO A 37 -13.44 -7.83 2.62
N ASP A 38 -13.46 -9.12 2.30
CA ASP A 38 -14.69 -9.82 1.92
C ASP A 38 -15.67 -9.87 3.10
N SER A 39 -16.98 -9.80 2.81
CA SER A 39 -18.05 -9.79 3.83
C SER A 39 -18.03 -11.02 4.73
N THR A 40 -17.38 -12.10 4.31
CA THR A 40 -17.20 -13.35 5.06
C THR A 40 -16.09 -13.28 6.12
N THR A 41 -15.18 -12.33 6.03
CA THR A 41 -14.03 -12.20 6.95
C THR A 41 -14.30 -11.19 8.06
N THR A 42 -15.38 -10.40 7.95
CA THR A 42 -15.86 -9.50 9.00
C THR A 42 -16.70 -10.30 10.00
N ASN A 43 -16.07 -11.29 10.64
CA ASN A 43 -16.69 -12.08 11.70
C ASN A 43 -15.92 -11.84 12.98
N ASN A 44 -16.20 -10.75 13.70
CA ASN A 44 -15.89 -10.68 15.12
C ASN A 44 -16.83 -9.72 15.84
N ASN A 45 -17.86 -10.32 16.46
CA ASN A 45 -18.19 -10.11 17.86
C ASN A 45 -18.04 -8.68 18.40
N ASN A 46 -18.99 -7.78 18.11
CA ASN A 46 -19.56 -6.87 19.12
C ASN A 46 -20.80 -6.14 18.57
N ASN A 47 -21.96 -6.56 19.08
CA ASN A 47 -23.21 -5.81 19.22
C ASN A 47 -23.65 -4.85 18.08
N ASN A 48 -24.70 -5.31 17.40
CA ASN A 48 -25.92 -4.53 17.10
C ASN A 48 -26.01 -3.65 15.84
N ASN A 49 -25.19 -3.83 14.81
CA ASN A 49 -25.41 -3.14 13.52
C ASN A 49 -25.20 -4.09 12.33
N ASN A 50 -26.25 -4.34 11.53
CA ASN A 50 -26.24 -5.17 10.32
C ASN A 50 -25.49 -4.52 9.13
N ASN A 51 -24.40 -3.79 9.41
CA ASN A 51 -23.60 -3.14 8.38
C ASN A 51 -22.34 -3.96 8.18
N ASN A 52 -22.12 -4.43 6.95
CA ASN A 52 -20.88 -5.06 6.48
C ASN A 52 -19.72 -4.03 6.44
N THR A 53 -19.52 -3.31 7.53
CA THR A 53 -18.49 -2.29 7.68
C THR A 53 -17.35 -2.89 8.50
N PRO A 54 -16.12 -2.89 7.98
CA PRO A 54 -14.97 -3.37 8.74
C PRO A 54 -14.76 -2.52 9.99
N GLU A 55 -14.59 -3.16 11.15
CA GLU A 55 -14.37 -2.46 12.43
C GLU A 55 -12.98 -1.82 12.52
N GLN A 56 -12.01 -2.36 11.76
CA GLN A 56 -10.61 -1.95 11.82
C GLN A 56 -10.09 -1.59 10.42
N ALA A 57 -9.33 -0.49 10.37
CA ALA A 57 -8.72 0.01 9.16
C ALA A 57 -7.21 0.25 9.33
N ILE A 58 -6.44 -0.01 8.28
CA ILE A 58 -5.00 0.19 8.18
C ILE A 58 -4.75 1.23 7.09
N ILE A 59 -3.96 2.26 7.41
CA ILE A 59 -3.42 3.19 6.42
C ILE A 59 -1.98 2.78 6.14
N LEU A 60 -1.73 2.34 4.92
CA LEU A 60 -0.41 1.92 4.46
C LEU A 60 0.24 3.08 3.70
N MET A 61 1.34 3.61 4.23
CA MET A 61 2.11 4.68 3.58
C MET A 61 3.20 4.09 2.69
N THR A 62 3.34 4.64 1.49
CA THR A 62 4.29 4.16 0.48
C THR A 62 5.64 4.87 0.59
N ASP A 63 6.70 4.18 0.20
CA ASP A 63 8.00 4.79 -0.11
C ASP A 63 7.94 5.54 -1.46
N VAL A 64 9.06 6.10 -1.93
CA VAL A 64 9.23 6.90 -3.16
C VAL A 64 8.63 6.29 -4.44
N LEU A 65 8.41 4.98 -4.48
CA LEU A 65 7.78 4.29 -5.61
C LEU A 65 6.25 4.44 -5.66
N GLY A 66 5.64 4.93 -4.59
CA GLY A 66 4.23 5.30 -4.54
C GLY A 66 3.23 4.15 -4.71
N ILE A 67 2.01 4.55 -5.06
CA ILE A 67 0.87 3.66 -5.36
C ILE A 67 1.04 2.91 -6.70
N SER A 68 1.90 3.42 -7.58
CA SER A 68 2.19 2.82 -8.89
C SER A 68 2.99 1.52 -8.76
N PHE A 69 3.56 1.24 -7.58
CA PHE A 69 4.32 0.02 -7.34
C PHE A 69 3.43 -1.17 -6.95
N PRO A 70 3.38 -2.25 -7.77
CA PRO A 70 2.45 -3.37 -7.55
C PRO A 70 2.61 -4.08 -6.20
N ASN A 71 3.83 -4.15 -5.64
CA ASN A 71 4.04 -4.83 -4.36
C ASN A 71 3.26 -4.17 -3.22
N THR A 72 3.21 -2.84 -3.19
CA THR A 72 2.47 -2.09 -2.17
C THR A 72 0.99 -2.45 -2.21
N LEU A 73 0.42 -2.55 -3.42
CA LEU A 73 -0.97 -2.91 -3.63
C LEU A 73 -1.26 -4.34 -3.16
N LEU A 74 -0.35 -5.28 -3.45
CA LEU A 74 -0.48 -6.67 -3.02
C LEU A 74 -0.41 -6.82 -1.49
N ILE A 75 0.41 -6.03 -0.81
CA ILE A 75 0.45 -6.02 0.66
C ILE A 75 -0.88 -5.53 1.23
N ALA A 76 -1.47 -4.46 0.66
CA ALA A 76 -2.78 -3.99 1.09
C ALA A 76 -3.87 -5.05 0.87
N ASP A 77 -3.83 -5.77 -0.24
CA ASP A 77 -4.77 -6.87 -0.50
C ASP A 77 -4.60 -8.03 0.47
N GLN A 78 -3.38 -8.31 0.94
CA GLN A 78 -3.14 -9.34 1.97
C GLN A 78 -3.73 -8.92 3.32
N PHE A 79 -3.63 -7.65 3.69
CA PHE A 79 -4.29 -7.15 4.90
C PHE A 79 -5.83 -7.20 4.78
N ALA A 80 -6.36 -6.85 3.60
CA ALA A 80 -7.79 -7.00 3.31
C ALA A 80 -8.28 -8.44 3.38
N GLN A 81 -7.51 -9.41 2.87
CA GLN A 81 -7.83 -10.83 3.02
C GLN A 81 -7.88 -11.29 4.48
N ASN A 82 -7.14 -10.63 5.37
CA ASN A 82 -7.14 -10.91 6.80
C ASN A 82 -8.23 -10.13 7.58
N GLY A 83 -9.14 -9.42 6.89
CA GLY A 83 -10.29 -8.75 7.51
C GLY A 83 -10.09 -7.25 7.79
N TYR A 84 -8.97 -6.65 7.38
CA TYR A 84 -8.69 -5.23 7.62
C TYR A 84 -8.97 -4.37 6.40
N LEU A 85 -9.75 -3.30 6.56
CA LEU A 85 -9.85 -2.29 5.50
C LEU A 85 -8.49 -1.62 5.31
N THR A 86 -7.87 -1.76 4.14
CA THR A 86 -6.55 -1.17 3.91
C THR A 86 -6.63 -0.07 2.87
N LEU A 87 -6.10 1.10 3.22
CA LEU A 87 -6.07 2.30 2.40
C LEU A 87 -4.62 2.70 2.13
N ILE A 88 -4.29 3.00 0.88
CA ILE A 88 -3.00 3.55 0.47
C ILE A 88 -3.24 4.91 -0.18
N PRO A 89 -3.07 6.03 0.54
CA PRO A 89 -3.17 7.36 -0.06
C PRO A 89 -1.96 7.64 -0.95
N ASP A 90 -2.20 8.31 -2.07
CA ASP A 90 -1.17 8.86 -2.94
C ASP A 90 -0.56 10.10 -2.30
N VAL A 91 0.52 9.90 -1.54
CA VAL A 91 1.25 10.99 -0.87
C VAL A 91 2.13 11.80 -1.82
N PHE A 92 2.38 11.31 -3.03
CA PHE A 92 3.22 11.97 -4.04
C PHE A 92 2.40 12.69 -5.12
N ASN A 93 1.08 12.52 -5.12
CA ASN A 93 0.16 13.14 -6.08
C ASN A 93 0.56 12.89 -7.55
N GLY A 94 1.04 11.68 -7.86
CA GLY A 94 1.52 11.32 -9.19
C GLY A 94 2.99 11.64 -9.48
N ALA A 95 3.74 12.20 -8.52
CA ALA A 95 5.17 12.48 -8.62
C ALA A 95 6.05 11.35 -8.05
N GLU A 96 5.53 10.12 -7.95
CA GLU A 96 6.30 8.96 -7.54
C GLU A 96 7.33 8.51 -8.59
N VAL A 97 8.36 7.81 -8.13
CA VAL A 97 9.42 7.26 -8.98
C VAL A 97 8.91 5.97 -9.64
N PHE A 98 8.95 5.91 -10.97
CA PHE A 98 8.57 4.71 -11.71
C PHE A 98 9.62 3.61 -11.61
N PHE A 99 9.15 2.37 -11.43
CA PHE A 99 9.98 1.18 -11.47
C PHE A 99 9.86 0.48 -12.84
N PRO A 100 10.96 0.01 -13.47
CA PRO A 100 12.34 0.09 -13.00
C PRO A 100 12.88 1.52 -13.01
N ILE A 101 13.64 1.86 -11.96
CA ILE A 101 14.24 3.18 -11.80
C ILE A 101 15.23 3.41 -12.94
N ALA A 102 15.14 4.58 -13.58
CA ALA A 102 16.04 4.95 -14.66
C ALA A 102 17.49 5.02 -14.14
N PRO A 103 18.50 4.59 -14.93
CA PRO A 103 19.89 4.57 -14.48
C PRO A 103 20.44 5.97 -14.15
N GLU A 104 19.84 7.04 -14.67
CA GLU A 104 20.15 8.43 -14.34
C GLU A 104 19.54 8.97 -13.03
N PHE A 105 18.71 8.19 -12.33
CA PHE A 105 18.08 8.65 -11.09
C PHE A 105 19.08 8.61 -9.93
N ASP A 106 19.59 9.78 -9.54
CA ASP A 106 20.38 9.96 -8.31
C ASP A 106 19.50 10.54 -7.20
N LEU A 107 19.46 9.84 -6.06
CA LEU A 107 18.78 10.30 -4.85
C LEU A 107 19.54 11.46 -4.16
N GLN A 108 20.77 11.73 -4.55
CA GLN A 108 21.65 12.73 -3.93
C GLN A 108 21.73 14.05 -4.70
N ASP A 109 21.20 14.11 -5.92
CA ASP A 109 21.20 15.32 -6.77
C ASP A 109 19.93 16.18 -6.56
N GLY A 110 19.56 16.39 -5.29
CA GLY A 110 18.45 17.26 -4.86
C GLY A 110 18.90 18.62 -4.37
#